data_AF-A0A3P8WXM2-F1
#
_entry.id   AF-A0A3P8WXM2-F1
#
_cell.length_a   1.000
_cell.length_b   1.000
_cell.length_c   1.000
_cell.angle_alpha   90.00
_cell.angle_beta   90.00
_cell.angle_gamma   90.00
#
_symmetry.space_group_name_H-M   'P 1'
#
loop_
_entity.id
_entity.type
_entity.pdbx_description
1 polymer ?
#
loop_
_entity_poly.entity_id
_entity_poly.type
_entity_poly.pdbx_seq_one_letter_code
_entity_poly.pdbx_strand_id
1 'polypeptide(L)'
;MKSDHSPNDLLLLLLLLLLLLLLLLLLLLPLLLPVNDSNMAEAQDVGVEQNDTVDARKWFGKSSSAASTDRGQSAEEVDSGQTVSDSYVYRMDYPRMGVCVIINNKNFNKNTGMDVRDGTDVDAALAMKTFSSLGYDVRVANDQTVEQMKQMFLDVSQEDHSKSASFVCVILSHGDEGIIYGKDGCEKFETLTANFKGNRCSGLLGKPKLFFIQACRGSVLDEGSLVEVDSVAEQRTEKIPVEADFLYAYSTAPGYYSWRNTNNGSWFMQSLCQMIQLHSKKLELMQIMTRVNHTVALNFESASSRHGYSGKKQIPCIVSMLTKDFYFPS
;
A
#
# COMPACT_ATOMS: atom_id res chain seq x y z
N MET A 1 54.41 33.29 35.15
CA MET A 1 53.07 33.71 34.69
C MET A 1 52.07 32.72 35.24
N LYS A 2 51.26 33.09 36.25
CA LYS A 2 50.18 32.26 36.76
C LYS A 2 48.97 32.48 35.85
N SER A 3 48.45 31.41 35.23
CA SER A 3 47.22 31.46 34.45
C SER A 3 46.03 31.40 35.40
N ASP A 4 45.29 32.50 35.49
CA ASP A 4 43.97 32.53 36.14
C ASP A 4 42.99 31.74 35.25
N HIS A 5 42.59 30.56 35.71
CA HIS A 5 41.43 29.87 35.15
C HIS A 5 40.17 30.51 35.74
N SER A 6 39.25 30.90 34.84
CA SER A 6 37.96 31.47 35.21
C SER A 6 37.14 30.42 35.97
N PRO A 7 36.41 30.78 37.03
CA PRO A 7 35.53 29.85 37.76
C PRO A 7 34.49 29.14 36.87
N ASN A 8 34.21 29.68 35.68
CA ASN A 8 33.34 29.06 34.69
C ASN A 8 33.98 27.84 33.97
N ASP A 9 35.30 27.80 33.84
CA ASP A 9 36.01 26.68 33.20
C ASP A 9 35.97 25.42 34.06
N LEU A 10 36.04 25.60 35.39
CA LEU A 10 35.96 24.51 36.35
C LEU A 10 34.54 23.90 36.39
N LEU A 11 33.51 24.74 36.25
CA LEU A 11 32.12 24.31 36.18
C LEU A 11 31.85 23.49 34.91
N LEU A 12 32.41 23.92 33.78
CA LEU A 12 32.28 23.22 32.50
C LEU A 12 32.99 21.87 32.53
N LEU A 13 34.18 21.79 33.14
CA LEU A 13 34.87 20.52 33.36
C LEU A 13 34.07 19.56 34.24
N LEU A 14 33.44 20.08 35.30
CA LEU A 14 32.61 19.27 36.21
C LEU A 14 31.38 18.70 35.49
N LEU A 15 30.73 19.52 34.66
CA LEU A 15 29.57 19.11 33.85
C LEU A 15 29.96 18.03 32.83
N LEU A 16 31.10 18.19 32.15
CA LEU A 16 31.62 17.19 31.21
C LEU A 16 31.97 15.87 31.90
N LEU A 17 32.57 15.91 33.09
CA LEU A 17 32.87 14.73 33.91
C LEU A 17 31.60 14.00 34.37
N LEU A 18 30.57 14.74 34.79
CA LEU A 18 29.26 14.18 35.16
C LEU A 18 28.57 13.50 33.98
N LEU A 19 28.61 14.11 32.79
CA LEU A 19 28.05 13.53 31.56
C LEU A 19 28.77 12.24 31.16
N LEU A 20 30.09 12.22 31.25
CA LEU A 20 30.90 11.03 30.98
C LEU A 20 30.61 9.89 31.97
N LEU A 21 30.46 10.20 33.26
CA LEU A 21 30.08 9.24 34.29
C LEU A 21 28.69 8.64 34.04
N LEU A 22 27.73 9.47 33.62
CA LEU A 22 26.36 9.03 33.32
C LEU A 22 26.31 8.10 32.10
N LEU A 23 27.08 8.43 31.05
CA LEU A 23 27.25 7.60 29.87
C LEU A 23 27.91 6.26 30.19
N LEU A 24 28.93 6.25 31.05
CA LEU A 24 29.61 5.03 31.49
C LEU A 24 28.66 4.13 32.30
N LEU A 25 27.82 4.73 33.17
CA LEU A 25 26.84 3.99 33.97
C LEU A 25 25.76 3.33 33.09
N LEU A 26 25.29 4.03 32.06
CA LEU A 26 24.31 3.50 31.10
C LEU A 26 24.88 2.35 30.26
N LEU A 27 26.17 2.39 29.93
CA LEU A 27 26.86 1.32 29.21
C LEU A 27 27.14 0.09 30.08
N LEU A 28 27.28 0.26 31.40
CA LEU A 28 27.52 -0.83 32.35
C LEU A 28 26.24 -1.45 32.93
N LEU A 29 25.09 -0.77 32.82
CA LEU A 29 23.80 -1.24 33.32
C LEU A 29 23.40 -2.65 32.78
N PRO A 30 23.62 -2.99 31.49
CA PRO A 30 23.31 -4.33 30.97
C PRO A 30 24.24 -5.43 31.48
N LEU A 31 25.43 -5.07 32.02
CA LEU A 31 26.42 -6.01 32.54
C LEU A 31 26.22 -6.32 34.05
N LEU A 32 25.41 -5.53 34.74
CA LEU A 32 25.15 -5.63 36.18
C LEU A 32 23.85 -6.38 36.52
N LEU A 33 23.02 -6.72 35.53
CA LEU A 33 21.83 -7.52 35.73
C LEU A 33 22.17 -9.01 35.53
N PRO A 34 22.01 -9.86 36.57
CA PRO A 34 22.24 -11.28 36.42
C PRO A 34 21.21 -11.89 35.46
N VAL A 35 21.69 -12.58 34.43
CA VAL A 35 20.87 -13.51 33.64
C VAL A 35 20.50 -14.66 34.58
N ASN A 36 19.23 -14.71 34.97
CA ASN A 36 18.71 -15.73 35.86
C ASN A 36 18.37 -16.96 35.01
N ASP A 37 19.35 -17.85 34.83
CA ASP A 37 19.12 -19.22 34.36
C ASP A 37 18.80 -20.12 35.56
N SER A 38 17.58 -20.67 35.61
CA SER A 38 17.26 -21.82 36.47
C SER A 38 16.05 -22.62 35.95
N ASN A 39 16.38 -23.67 35.21
CA ASN A 39 15.92 -25.07 35.28
C ASN A 39 14.42 -25.44 35.41
N MET A 40 13.96 -26.11 34.34
CA MET A 40 13.36 -27.47 34.23
C MET A 40 12.55 -28.06 35.41
N ALA A 41 11.31 -28.44 35.10
CA ALA A 41 10.70 -29.68 35.56
C ALA A 41 9.75 -30.24 34.48
N GLU A 42 9.94 -31.52 34.13
CA GLU A 42 9.08 -32.32 33.26
C GLU A 42 7.70 -32.59 33.90
N ALA A 43 6.64 -32.52 33.10
CA ALA A 43 5.44 -33.34 33.27
C ALA A 43 4.79 -33.58 31.90
N GLN A 44 4.30 -34.81 31.73
CA GLN A 44 3.93 -35.48 30.48
C GLN A 44 2.65 -34.96 29.80
N ASP A 45 2.65 -35.12 28.47
CA ASP A 45 1.55 -35.48 27.56
C ASP A 45 0.29 -34.56 27.47
N VAL A 46 0.16 -33.89 26.32
CA VAL A 46 -0.83 -34.13 25.24
C VAL A 46 -0.76 -32.91 24.30
N GLY A 47 -0.43 -33.14 23.02
CA GLY A 47 -0.13 -32.09 22.06
C GLY A 47 -1.31 -31.19 21.68
N VAL A 48 -1.01 -29.90 21.47
CA VAL A 48 -1.74 -28.99 20.59
C VAL A 48 -0.73 -27.96 20.05
N GLU A 49 -0.53 -27.91 18.73
CA GLU A 49 0.22 -26.86 18.04
C GLU A 49 -0.47 -25.50 18.25
N GLN A 50 0.24 -24.53 18.85
CA GLN A 50 -0.28 -23.18 19.06
C GLN A 50 0.31 -22.25 17.99
N ASN A 51 -0.49 -22.08 16.93
CA ASN A 51 -0.25 -21.19 15.81
C ASN A 51 -0.48 -19.73 16.26
N ASP A 52 0.52 -18.87 16.08
CA ASP A 52 0.44 -17.45 16.45
C ASP A 52 -0.37 -16.69 15.38
N THR A 53 -1.65 -16.44 15.64
CA THR A 53 -2.56 -15.75 14.71
C THR A 53 -3.10 -14.45 15.30
N VAL A 54 -2.90 -13.35 14.56
CA VAL A 54 -3.52 -12.04 14.81
C VAL A 54 -4.93 -12.04 14.21
N ASP A 55 -5.97 -12.08 15.05
CA ASP A 55 -7.37 -12.09 14.63
C ASP A 55 -8.00 -10.70 14.69
N ALA A 56 -8.62 -10.26 13.59
CA ALA A 56 -9.49 -9.08 13.54
C ALA A 56 -10.95 -9.52 13.46
N ARG A 57 -11.79 -9.05 14.39
CA ARG A 57 -13.24 -9.34 14.42
C ARG A 57 -14.00 -8.49 13.39
N LYS A 58 -14.77 -9.13 12.51
CA LYS A 58 -15.74 -8.46 11.61
C LYS A 58 -17.11 -8.31 12.30
N TRP A 59 -17.64 -7.09 12.30
CA TRP A 59 -19.01 -6.77 12.72
C TRP A 59 -19.92 -6.69 11.48
N PHE A 60 -20.87 -7.61 11.32
CA PHE A 60 -21.85 -7.59 10.24
C PHE A 60 -23.18 -7.00 10.71
N GLY A 61 -23.49 -5.78 10.26
CA GLY A 61 -24.83 -5.20 10.37
C GLY A 61 -25.67 -5.52 9.13
N LYS A 62 -26.81 -6.20 9.30
CA LYS A 62 -27.82 -6.45 8.26
C LYS A 62 -28.59 -5.18 7.93
N SER A 63 -28.94 -4.98 6.65
CA SER A 63 -30.00 -4.06 6.23
C SER A 63 -30.99 -4.78 5.32
N SER A 64 -32.27 -4.52 5.58
CA SER A 64 -33.46 -5.11 5.00
C SER A 64 -33.97 -4.36 3.76
N SER A 65 -34.61 -5.13 2.89
CA SER A 65 -35.29 -4.76 1.63
C SER A 65 -36.51 -3.85 1.80
N ALA A 66 -36.77 -3.00 0.80
CA ALA A 66 -38.12 -2.66 0.35
C ALA A 66 -38.13 -2.33 -1.15
N ALA A 67 -39.09 -2.90 -1.86
CA ALA A 67 -39.34 -2.71 -3.29
C ALA A 67 -40.58 -1.84 -3.51
N SER A 68 -40.62 -1.08 -4.60
CA SER A 68 -41.87 -0.62 -5.21
C SER A 68 -41.69 -0.35 -6.71
N THR A 69 -42.49 -1.08 -7.49
CA THR A 69 -42.84 -0.94 -8.91
C THR A 69 -43.70 0.29 -9.19
N ASP A 70 -43.53 0.96 -10.35
CA ASP A 70 -44.63 1.23 -11.30
C ASP A 70 -44.12 1.63 -12.71
N ARG A 71 -45.01 1.49 -13.70
CA ARG A 71 -44.88 1.42 -15.17
C ARG A 71 -45.07 2.77 -15.90
N GLY A 72 -44.56 2.80 -17.14
CA GLY A 72 -45.09 3.57 -18.29
C GLY A 72 -44.48 4.96 -18.46
N GLN A 73 -44.19 5.50 -19.65
CA GLN A 73 -44.56 5.19 -21.04
C GLN A 73 -43.47 5.71 -21.99
N SER A 74 -43.48 5.13 -23.20
CA SER A 74 -42.69 5.45 -24.38
C SER A 74 -42.82 6.89 -24.89
N ALA A 75 -41.70 7.48 -25.28
CA ALA A 75 -41.64 8.51 -26.32
C ALA A 75 -40.42 8.21 -27.21
N GLU A 76 -40.67 7.96 -28.49
CA GLU A 76 -39.65 7.84 -29.52
C GLU A 76 -39.04 9.23 -29.77
N GLU A 77 -37.75 9.39 -29.50
CA GLU A 77 -36.97 10.52 -29.99
C GLU A 77 -35.97 10.02 -31.04
N VAL A 78 -36.11 10.58 -32.23
CA VAL A 78 -35.18 10.46 -33.34
C VAL A 78 -33.93 11.25 -32.98
N ASP A 79 -32.85 10.57 -32.59
CA ASP A 79 -31.54 11.21 -32.42
C ASP A 79 -30.59 10.75 -33.54
N SER A 80 -30.40 11.64 -34.52
CA SER A 80 -29.22 11.65 -35.36
C SER A 80 -28.01 12.11 -34.52
N GLY A 81 -27.60 11.25 -33.58
CA GLY A 81 -26.59 11.56 -32.58
C GLY A 81 -25.21 11.17 -33.06
N GLN A 82 -24.50 12.10 -33.67
CA GLN A 82 -23.05 12.04 -33.70
C GLN A 82 -22.60 12.24 -32.26
N THR A 83 -22.43 11.14 -31.52
CA THR A 83 -22.09 11.15 -30.09
C THR A 83 -20.87 12.04 -29.88
N VAL A 84 -21.09 13.22 -29.28
CA VAL A 84 -20.00 14.07 -28.82
C VAL A 84 -19.28 13.25 -27.76
N SER A 85 -18.11 12.73 -28.11
CA SER A 85 -17.20 12.08 -27.17
C SER A 85 -17.03 13.03 -25.99
N ASP A 86 -17.50 12.65 -24.81
CA ASP A 86 -17.25 13.41 -23.59
C ASP A 86 -15.73 13.51 -23.43
N SER A 87 -15.21 14.74 -23.56
CA SER A 87 -13.78 14.99 -23.51
C SER A 87 -13.17 14.66 -22.14
N TYR A 88 -14.02 14.55 -21.12
CA TYR A 88 -13.64 14.29 -19.73
C TYR A 88 -13.68 12.81 -19.35
N VAL A 89 -14.00 11.89 -20.27
CA VAL A 89 -14.00 10.44 -19.99
C VAL A 89 -12.94 9.72 -20.83
N TYR A 90 -12.19 8.80 -20.21
CA TYR A 90 -11.28 7.95 -20.99
C TYR A 90 -12.06 7.07 -21.95
N ARG A 91 -11.56 7.01 -23.19
CA ARG A 91 -12.07 6.08 -24.17
C ARG A 91 -11.71 4.65 -23.75
N MET A 92 -12.70 3.79 -23.60
CA MET A 92 -12.53 2.40 -23.15
C MET A 92 -12.95 1.34 -24.19
N ASP A 93 -13.36 1.77 -25.39
CA ASP A 93 -13.83 0.93 -26.51
C ASP A 93 -12.67 0.28 -27.30
N TYR A 94 -11.60 -0.11 -26.63
CA TYR A 94 -10.48 -0.81 -27.25
C TYR A 94 -10.74 -2.32 -27.32
N PRO A 95 -10.08 -3.06 -28.23
CA PRO A 95 -10.25 -4.52 -28.34
C PRO A 95 -9.91 -5.30 -27.06
N ARG A 96 -9.08 -4.77 -26.17
CA ARG A 96 -8.72 -5.38 -24.89
C ARG A 96 -8.61 -4.33 -23.80
N MET A 97 -8.88 -4.71 -22.55
CA MET A 97 -8.58 -3.85 -21.40
C MET A 97 -7.10 -3.52 -21.32
N GLY A 98 -6.24 -4.54 -21.43
CA GLY A 98 -4.80 -4.39 -21.38
C GLY A 98 -4.17 -5.43 -20.46
N VAL A 99 -2.94 -5.16 -20.06
CA VAL A 99 -2.16 -6.05 -19.19
C VAL A 99 -2.30 -5.63 -17.73
N CYS A 100 -2.43 -6.61 -16.85
CA CYS A 100 -2.32 -6.44 -15.40
C CYS A 100 -1.13 -7.24 -14.87
N VAL A 101 -0.05 -6.56 -14.48
CA VAL A 101 1.11 -7.22 -13.84
C VAL A 101 0.89 -7.27 -12.34
N ILE A 102 1.08 -8.43 -11.71
CA ILE A 102 1.04 -8.61 -10.26
C ILE A 102 2.41 -9.09 -9.80
N ILE A 103 3.14 -8.25 -9.05
CA ILE A 103 4.41 -8.61 -8.42
C ILE A 103 4.11 -8.98 -6.97
N ASN A 104 4.33 -10.24 -6.61
CA ASN A 104 4.07 -10.80 -5.29
C ASN A 104 5.38 -11.26 -4.65
N ASN A 105 6.02 -10.38 -3.86
CA ASN A 105 7.24 -10.71 -3.15
C ASN A 105 6.89 -11.11 -1.72
N LYS A 106 6.99 -12.41 -1.44
CA LYS A 106 6.73 -13.03 -0.14
C LYS A 106 8.00 -13.28 0.63
N ASN A 107 9.00 -13.85 -0.05
CA ASN A 107 10.24 -14.32 0.55
C ASN A 107 11.39 -13.40 0.15
N PHE A 108 12.21 -13.01 1.13
CA PHE A 108 13.32 -12.09 0.95
C PHE A 108 14.61 -12.75 1.41
N ASN A 109 15.72 -12.40 0.75
CA ASN A 109 17.04 -12.87 1.08
C ASN A 109 17.42 -12.37 2.48
N LYS A 110 18.09 -13.21 3.27
CA LYS A 110 18.45 -12.89 4.67
C LYS A 110 19.23 -11.59 4.83
N ASN A 111 20.06 -11.23 3.84
CA ASN A 111 20.85 -10.00 3.85
C ASN A 111 20.01 -8.71 3.74
N THR A 112 18.75 -8.80 3.32
CA THR A 112 17.83 -7.65 3.29
C THR A 112 17.29 -7.29 4.68
N GLY A 113 17.36 -8.21 5.65
CA GLY A 113 16.73 -8.04 6.97
C GLY A 113 15.21 -8.03 6.95
N MET A 114 14.57 -8.36 5.82
CA MET A 114 13.12 -8.34 5.69
C MET A 114 12.48 -9.69 6.04
N ASP A 115 11.39 -9.66 6.81
CA ASP A 115 10.62 -10.83 7.20
C ASP A 115 9.76 -11.39 6.05
N VAL A 116 9.32 -12.65 6.18
CA VAL A 116 8.36 -13.26 5.26
C VAL A 116 7.01 -12.53 5.31
N ARG A 117 6.36 -12.34 4.15
CA ARG A 117 5.09 -11.63 4.04
C ARG A 117 3.85 -12.55 3.98
N ASP A 118 3.57 -13.30 5.05
CA ASP A 118 2.45 -14.24 5.07
C ASP A 118 1.08 -13.63 4.74
N GLY A 119 0.25 -14.33 3.97
CA GLY A 119 -1.02 -13.80 3.48
C GLY A 119 -0.91 -12.92 2.23
N THR A 120 0.28 -12.57 1.76
CA THR A 120 0.43 -11.88 0.46
C THR A 120 -0.08 -12.71 -0.72
N ASP A 121 -0.03 -14.04 -0.62
CA ASP A 121 -0.57 -14.94 -1.66
C ASP A 121 -2.09 -14.85 -1.74
N VAL A 122 -2.76 -14.56 -0.62
CA VAL A 122 -4.20 -14.30 -0.57
C VAL A 122 -4.52 -13.00 -1.31
N ASP A 123 -3.72 -11.95 -1.08
CA ASP A 123 -3.85 -10.68 -1.79
C ASP A 123 -3.60 -10.85 -3.30
N ALA A 124 -2.55 -11.58 -3.68
CA ALA A 124 -2.22 -11.86 -5.07
C ALA A 124 -3.34 -12.62 -5.78
N ALA A 125 -3.88 -13.66 -5.15
CA ALA A 125 -4.99 -14.45 -5.68
C ALA A 125 -6.27 -13.61 -5.83
N LEU A 126 -6.55 -12.73 -4.85
CA LEU A 126 -7.72 -11.85 -4.89
C LEU A 126 -7.59 -10.78 -5.98
N ALA A 127 -6.41 -10.18 -6.14
CA ALA A 127 -6.10 -9.25 -7.22
C ALA A 127 -6.23 -9.93 -8.58
N MET A 128 -5.63 -11.13 -8.74
CA MET A 128 -5.72 -11.91 -9.96
C MET A 128 -7.18 -12.17 -10.35
N LYS A 129 -7.99 -12.69 -9.42
CA LYS A 129 -9.42 -12.93 -9.65
C LYS A 129 -10.15 -11.65 -10.09
N THR A 130 -9.89 -10.54 -9.40
CA THR A 130 -10.56 -9.26 -9.65
C THR A 130 -10.23 -8.71 -11.02
N PHE A 131 -8.94 -8.57 -11.36
CA PHE A 131 -8.55 -7.98 -12.64
C PHE A 131 -8.80 -8.93 -13.82
N SER A 132 -8.75 -10.24 -13.64
CA SER A 132 -9.23 -11.19 -14.67
C SER A 132 -10.73 -11.01 -14.94
N SER A 133 -11.56 -10.82 -13.90
CA SER A 133 -13.01 -10.61 -14.07
C SER A 133 -13.35 -9.29 -14.80
N LEU A 134 -12.43 -8.33 -14.78
CA LEU A 134 -12.53 -7.09 -15.53
C LEU A 134 -12.01 -7.20 -16.96
N GLY A 135 -11.45 -8.35 -17.37
CA GLY A 135 -10.97 -8.60 -18.73
C GLY A 135 -9.50 -8.23 -18.97
N TYR A 136 -8.68 -8.03 -17.92
CA TYR A 136 -7.24 -7.85 -18.09
C TYR A 136 -6.52 -9.18 -18.37
N ASP A 137 -5.46 -9.11 -19.18
CA ASP A 137 -4.43 -10.16 -19.28
C ASP A 137 -3.55 -10.11 -18.02
N VAL A 138 -3.87 -10.95 -17.03
CA VAL A 138 -3.19 -10.94 -15.73
C VAL A 138 -1.94 -11.82 -15.75
N ARG A 139 -0.80 -11.22 -15.36
CA ARG A 139 0.50 -11.89 -15.27
C ARG A 139 1.04 -11.79 -13.86
N VAL A 140 1.22 -12.93 -13.19
CA VAL A 140 1.70 -12.99 -11.80
C VAL A 140 3.17 -13.38 -11.76
N ALA A 141 3.96 -12.61 -11.02
CA ALA A 141 5.38 -12.85 -10.82
C ALA A 141 5.70 -12.91 -9.32
N ASN A 142 6.22 -14.05 -8.86
CA ASN A 142 6.50 -14.28 -7.44
C ASN A 142 7.99 -14.12 -7.12
N ASP A 143 8.31 -13.54 -5.97
CA ASP A 143 9.67 -13.43 -5.41
C ASP A 143 10.73 -12.97 -6.43
N GLN A 144 10.47 -11.81 -7.03
CA GLN A 144 11.32 -11.21 -8.06
C GLN A 144 12.48 -10.43 -7.43
N THR A 145 13.67 -10.53 -8.03
CA THR A 145 14.76 -9.60 -7.73
C THR A 145 14.45 -8.20 -8.26
N VAL A 146 15.17 -7.19 -7.78
CA VAL A 146 15.10 -5.83 -8.33
C VAL A 146 15.32 -5.83 -9.85
N GLU A 147 16.32 -6.56 -10.32
CA GLU A 147 16.62 -6.62 -11.75
C GLU A 147 15.50 -7.31 -12.55
N GLN A 148 14.91 -8.38 -12.01
CA GLN A 148 13.77 -9.04 -12.65
C GLN A 148 12.54 -8.11 -12.72
N MET A 149 12.27 -7.33 -11.67
CA MET A 149 11.19 -6.33 -11.70
C MET A 149 11.45 -5.26 -12.77
N LYS A 150 12.68 -4.74 -12.87
CA LYS A 150 13.07 -3.77 -13.91
C LYS A 150 12.90 -4.34 -15.31
N GLN A 151 13.40 -5.55 -15.54
CA GLN A 151 13.29 -6.20 -16.84
C GLN A 151 11.83 -6.44 -17.22
N MET A 152 11.00 -6.90 -16.28
CA MET A 152 9.57 -7.09 -16.53
C MET A 152 8.86 -5.81 -16.93
N PHE A 153 9.12 -4.70 -16.24
CA PHE A 153 8.55 -3.41 -16.60
C PHE A 153 9.07 -2.87 -17.92
N LEU A 154 10.35 -3.11 -18.23
CA LEU A 154 10.90 -2.79 -19.54
C LEU A 154 10.20 -3.60 -20.64
N ASP A 155 10.10 -4.92 -20.50
CA ASP A 155 9.48 -5.81 -21.49
C ASP A 155 8.03 -5.39 -21.74
N VAL A 156 7.24 -5.21 -20.68
CA VAL A 156 5.85 -4.77 -20.79
C VAL A 156 5.75 -3.39 -21.43
N SER A 157 6.64 -2.45 -21.12
CA SER A 157 6.62 -1.11 -21.74
C SER A 157 6.88 -1.13 -23.25
N GLN A 158 7.58 -2.16 -23.76
CA GLN A 158 7.92 -2.32 -25.17
C GLN A 158 6.86 -3.13 -25.96
N GLU A 159 5.83 -3.67 -25.30
CA GLU A 159 4.72 -4.34 -25.98
C GLU A 159 3.86 -3.36 -26.80
N ASP A 160 3.17 -3.90 -27.80
CA ASP A 160 2.16 -3.15 -28.57
C ASP A 160 0.87 -2.98 -27.75
N HIS A 161 0.74 -1.81 -27.12
CA HIS A 161 -0.46 -1.39 -26.38
C HIS A 161 -1.49 -0.67 -27.23
N SER A 162 -1.33 -0.56 -28.55
CA SER A 162 -2.26 0.19 -29.42
C SER A 162 -3.72 -0.25 -29.26
N LYS A 163 -3.94 -1.55 -29.02
CA LYS A 163 -5.25 -2.19 -28.81
C LYS A 163 -5.67 -2.34 -27.35
N SER A 164 -4.87 -1.86 -26.39
CA SER A 164 -5.19 -1.89 -24.96
C SER A 164 -5.88 -0.59 -24.56
N ALA A 165 -6.89 -0.66 -23.69
CA ALA A 165 -7.54 0.53 -23.12
C ALA A 165 -6.69 1.18 -22.02
N SER A 166 -6.00 0.37 -21.22
CA SER A 166 -5.30 0.77 -20.01
C SER A 166 -4.15 -0.18 -19.67
N PHE A 167 -3.40 0.16 -18.62
CA PHE A 167 -2.42 -0.71 -17.98
C PHE A 167 -2.65 -0.73 -16.48
N VAL A 168 -2.51 -1.92 -15.86
CA VAL A 168 -2.57 -2.10 -14.41
C VAL A 168 -1.29 -2.76 -13.91
N CYS A 169 -0.81 -2.30 -12.76
CA CYS A 169 0.22 -2.98 -11.99
C CYS A 169 -0.19 -3.07 -10.52
N VAL A 170 -0.03 -4.25 -9.92
CA VAL A 170 -0.22 -4.49 -8.50
C VAL A 170 1.12 -4.92 -7.91
N ILE A 171 1.61 -4.19 -6.91
CA ILE A 171 2.88 -4.46 -6.24
C ILE A 171 2.59 -4.84 -4.79
N LEU A 172 2.92 -6.07 -4.42
CA LEU A 172 2.78 -6.61 -3.07
C LEU A 172 4.18 -6.94 -2.54
N SER A 173 4.78 -6.04 -1.76
CA SER A 173 6.13 -6.22 -1.25
C SER A 173 6.36 -5.50 0.07
N HIS A 174 7.58 -5.57 0.61
CA HIS A 174 8.07 -4.58 1.54
C HIS A 174 8.44 -3.29 0.81
N GLY A 175 8.47 -2.20 1.55
CA GLY A 175 8.80 -0.87 1.04
C GLY A 175 9.09 0.09 2.18
N ASP A 176 9.53 1.26 1.79
CA ASP A 176 9.68 2.42 2.65
C ASP A 176 9.38 3.67 1.80
N GLU A 177 9.59 4.86 2.33
CA GLU A 177 9.35 6.11 1.61
C GLU A 177 10.07 6.13 0.24
N GLY A 178 9.27 6.00 -0.83
CA GLY A 178 9.73 6.07 -2.21
C GLY A 178 10.45 4.82 -2.76
N ILE A 179 10.59 3.75 -1.98
CA ILE A 179 11.29 2.53 -2.39
C ILE A 179 10.42 1.27 -2.28
N ILE A 180 10.70 0.31 -3.16
CA ILE A 180 10.07 -1.02 -3.19
C ILE A 180 11.15 -2.09 -3.15
N TYR A 181 10.93 -3.12 -2.33
CA TYR A 181 11.85 -4.26 -2.26
C TYR A 181 11.58 -5.29 -3.36
N GLY A 182 12.65 -5.72 -4.03
CA GLY A 182 12.76 -7.06 -4.59
C GLY A 182 13.20 -8.04 -3.50
N LYS A 183 13.28 -9.33 -3.80
CA LYS A 183 13.75 -10.31 -2.80
C LYS A 183 15.21 -10.09 -2.38
N ASP A 184 16.00 -9.36 -3.17
CA ASP A 184 17.45 -9.21 -3.01
C ASP A 184 17.90 -7.80 -2.58
N GLY A 185 16.99 -6.84 -2.49
CA GLY A 185 17.28 -5.45 -2.17
C GLY A 185 16.11 -4.54 -2.47
N CYS A 186 16.35 -3.24 -2.62
CA CYS A 186 15.31 -2.27 -2.95
C CYS A 186 15.72 -1.37 -4.11
N GLU A 187 14.72 -0.73 -4.71
CA GLU A 187 14.88 0.27 -5.75
C GLU A 187 13.83 1.37 -5.58
N LYS A 188 14.13 2.57 -6.07
CA LYS A 188 13.15 3.65 -6.09
C LYS A 188 11.98 3.27 -6.99
N PHE A 189 10.76 3.50 -6.49
CA PHE A 189 9.55 3.26 -7.26
C PHE A 189 9.56 4.05 -8.58
N GLU A 190 10.07 5.28 -8.56
CA GLU A 190 10.25 6.12 -9.74
C GLU A 190 11.15 5.47 -10.81
N THR A 191 12.23 4.79 -10.39
CA THR A 191 13.14 4.07 -11.30
C THR A 191 12.40 2.92 -11.98
N LEU A 192 11.60 2.16 -11.21
CA LEU A 192 10.83 1.03 -11.74
C LEU A 192 9.82 1.49 -12.78
N THR A 193 9.01 2.51 -12.48
CA THR A 193 7.93 2.95 -13.39
C THR A 193 8.41 3.83 -14.55
N ALA A 194 9.69 4.18 -14.60
CA ALA A 194 10.25 5.11 -15.57
C ALA A 194 9.87 4.78 -17.02
N ASN A 195 9.88 3.50 -17.40
CA ASN A 195 9.64 3.06 -18.77
C ASN A 195 8.23 3.34 -19.29
N PHE A 196 7.26 3.60 -18.40
CA PHE A 196 5.89 3.94 -18.78
C PHE A 196 5.65 5.45 -18.97
N LYS A 197 6.66 6.28 -18.69
CA LYS A 197 6.55 7.74 -18.68
C LYS A 197 6.85 8.36 -20.04
N GLY A 198 6.16 9.46 -20.36
CA GLY A 198 6.39 10.23 -21.58
C GLY A 198 6.24 9.36 -22.84
N ASN A 199 7.17 9.51 -23.79
CA ASN A 199 7.19 8.77 -25.05
C ASN A 199 7.86 7.39 -24.96
N ARG A 200 8.30 6.93 -23.78
CA ARG A 200 8.98 5.63 -23.61
C ARG A 200 8.04 4.43 -23.79
N CYS A 201 6.73 4.64 -23.63
CA CYS A 201 5.69 3.66 -23.94
C CYS A 201 4.58 4.34 -24.76
N SER A 202 4.82 4.52 -26.06
CA SER A 202 3.93 5.28 -26.96
C SER A 202 2.52 4.70 -27.06
N GLY A 203 2.37 3.38 -26.96
CA GLY A 203 1.06 2.70 -27.02
C GLY A 203 0.14 2.99 -25.82
N LEU A 204 0.67 3.55 -24.73
CA LEU A 204 -0.06 3.95 -23.52
C LEU A 204 -0.17 5.47 -23.33
N LEU A 205 0.20 6.27 -24.35
CA LEU A 205 -0.02 7.71 -24.34
C LEU A 205 -1.53 8.02 -24.34
N GLY A 206 -1.97 8.92 -23.46
CA GLY A 206 -3.38 9.28 -23.32
C GLY A 206 -4.26 8.18 -22.69
N LYS A 207 -3.65 7.09 -22.19
CA LYS A 207 -4.33 5.95 -21.61
C LYS A 207 -3.98 5.80 -20.12
N PRO A 208 -4.92 5.39 -19.27
CA PRO A 208 -4.71 5.29 -17.84
C PRO A 208 -3.73 4.16 -17.48
N LYS A 209 -2.78 4.49 -16.60
CA LYS A 209 -1.73 3.62 -16.07
C LYS A 209 -1.90 3.56 -14.56
N LEU A 210 -2.49 2.48 -14.08
CA LEU A 210 -2.97 2.35 -12.69
C LEU A 210 -2.01 1.46 -11.90
N PHE A 211 -1.43 1.96 -10.83
CA PHE A 211 -0.58 1.18 -9.93
C PHE A 211 -1.21 1.12 -8.54
N PHE A 212 -1.42 -0.11 -8.05
CA PHE A 212 -1.90 -0.40 -6.70
C PHE A 212 -0.76 -1.00 -5.88
N ILE A 213 -0.37 -0.30 -4.82
CA ILE A 213 0.91 -0.52 -4.15
C ILE A 213 0.64 -0.87 -2.68
N GLN A 214 0.76 -2.15 -2.36
CA GLN A 214 0.74 -2.67 -1.00
C GLN A 214 2.19 -2.82 -0.52
N ALA A 215 2.70 -1.75 0.07
CA ALA A 215 4.00 -1.70 0.72
C ALA A 215 3.96 -0.65 1.83
N CYS A 216 4.81 -0.78 2.85
CA CYS A 216 4.98 0.29 3.83
C CYS A 216 5.60 1.53 3.16
N ARG A 217 5.31 2.72 3.70
CA ARG A 217 5.92 3.99 3.26
C ARG A 217 6.67 4.68 4.40
N GLY A 218 7.01 3.92 5.43
CA GLY A 218 7.60 4.37 6.68
C GLY A 218 7.24 3.44 7.84
N SER A 219 7.74 3.76 9.03
CA SER A 219 7.58 2.95 10.23
C SER A 219 6.63 3.54 11.28
N VAL A 220 6.00 4.69 11.00
CA VAL A 220 5.08 5.35 11.94
C VAL A 220 3.76 4.57 12.02
N LEU A 221 3.31 4.28 13.24
CA LEU A 221 2.02 3.65 13.49
C LEU A 221 0.97 4.74 13.71
N ASP A 222 -0.15 4.70 12.98
CA ASP A 222 -1.27 5.61 13.18
C ASP A 222 -2.06 5.20 14.43
N GLU A 223 -2.03 6.04 15.47
CA GLU A 223 -2.70 5.78 16.75
C GLU A 223 -4.22 5.97 16.68
N GLY A 224 -4.74 6.58 15.61
CA GLY A 224 -6.09 7.13 15.57
C GLY A 224 -6.23 8.34 16.49
N SER A 225 -7.22 9.19 16.22
CA SER A 225 -7.59 10.28 17.11
C SER A 225 -9.06 10.15 17.50
N LEU A 226 -9.37 10.40 18.78
CA LEU A 226 -10.74 10.66 19.21
C LEU A 226 -11.07 12.09 18.76
N VAL A 227 -12.08 12.23 17.89
CA VAL A 227 -12.37 13.47 17.16
C VAL A 227 -12.60 14.65 18.10
N GLU A 228 -11.62 15.54 18.19
CA GLU A 228 -11.77 17.00 18.38
C GLU A 228 -10.79 17.64 17.37
N VAL A 229 -11.33 18.40 16.44
CA VAL A 229 -10.62 18.97 15.28
C VAL A 229 -9.88 20.23 15.67
N ASP A 230 -8.57 20.25 15.47
CA ASP A 230 -7.83 21.31 14.76
C ASP A 230 -6.33 21.00 14.81
N SER A 231 -5.70 20.74 13.66
CA SER A 231 -4.24 20.79 13.56
C SER A 231 -3.75 20.97 12.13
N VAL A 232 -2.74 21.82 12.03
CA VAL A 232 -2.09 22.38 10.85
C VAL A 232 -1.18 21.32 10.20
N ALA A 233 -1.33 21.11 8.88
CA ALA A 233 -0.47 20.18 8.13
C ALA A 233 0.90 20.81 7.85
N GLU A 234 1.97 20.14 8.28
CA GLU A 234 3.33 20.42 7.78
C GLU A 234 3.41 20.04 6.30
N GLN A 235 3.62 21.03 5.43
CA GLN A 235 3.94 20.82 4.03
C GLN A 235 5.31 20.16 3.90
N ARG A 236 5.33 18.88 3.53
CA ARG A 236 6.53 18.19 3.05
C ARG A 236 6.40 17.95 1.55
N THR A 237 7.45 18.34 0.84
CA THR A 237 7.51 18.51 -0.61
C THR A 237 7.54 17.16 -1.33
N GLU A 238 6.38 16.65 -1.76
CA GLU A 238 6.35 15.67 -2.84
C GLU A 238 6.65 16.40 -4.16
N LYS A 239 7.83 16.12 -4.75
CA LYS A 239 8.14 16.57 -6.13
C LYS A 239 7.28 15.77 -7.11
N ILE A 240 6.31 16.43 -7.75
CA ILE A 240 5.61 15.87 -8.92
C ILE A 240 5.56 16.95 -10.01
N PRO A 241 6.23 16.74 -11.16
CA PRO A 241 5.57 17.02 -12.45
C PRO A 241 5.98 16.12 -13.65
N VAL A 242 5.18 16.24 -14.72
CA VAL A 242 5.25 15.71 -16.12
C VAL A 242 4.71 14.29 -16.43
N GLU A 243 3.78 13.76 -15.63
CA GLU A 243 3.05 12.55 -16.01
C GLU A 243 1.55 12.80 -16.09
N ALA A 244 0.99 12.60 -17.28
CA ALA A 244 -0.45 12.51 -17.48
C ALA A 244 -0.86 11.02 -17.47
N ASP A 245 -2.08 10.77 -17.01
CA ASP A 245 -2.77 9.49 -17.09
C ASP A 245 -2.14 8.39 -16.21
N PHE A 246 -1.52 8.77 -15.09
CA PHE A 246 -1.09 7.84 -14.04
C PHE A 246 -1.97 7.95 -12.81
N LEU A 247 -2.19 6.83 -12.13
CA LEU A 247 -2.76 6.80 -10.78
C LEU A 247 -1.90 5.88 -9.90
N TYR A 248 -1.46 6.41 -8.78
CA TYR A 248 -0.74 5.66 -7.74
C TYR A 248 -1.65 5.54 -6.51
N ALA A 249 -2.12 4.33 -6.22
CA ALA A 249 -2.91 4.02 -5.03
C ALA A 249 -2.05 3.23 -4.05
N TYR A 250 -1.52 3.94 -3.05
CA TYR A 250 -0.72 3.36 -1.97
C TYR A 250 -1.63 2.88 -0.84
N SER A 251 -1.29 1.74 -0.24
CA SER A 251 -2.06 1.16 0.87
C SER A 251 -2.06 2.01 2.14
N THR A 252 -1.09 2.92 2.29
CA THR A 252 -0.92 3.78 3.46
C THR A 252 -0.38 5.17 3.08
N ALA A 253 -0.61 6.17 3.92
CA ALA A 253 -0.08 7.52 3.77
C ALA A 253 1.47 7.55 3.88
N PRO A 254 2.15 8.54 3.28
CA PRO A 254 3.61 8.69 3.42
C PRO A 254 4.04 8.70 4.90
N GLY A 255 5.09 7.95 5.24
CA GLY A 255 5.62 7.83 6.60
C GLY A 255 4.96 6.73 7.45
N TYR A 256 3.82 6.17 7.04
CA TYR A 256 3.03 5.25 7.86
C TYR A 256 3.23 3.77 7.50
N TYR A 257 2.93 2.92 8.48
CA TYR A 257 2.92 1.46 8.36
C TYR A 257 1.71 0.98 7.55
N SER A 258 1.82 -0.20 6.93
CA SER A 258 0.71 -0.84 6.23
C SER A 258 0.45 -2.25 6.77
N TRP A 259 -0.77 -2.46 7.26
CA TRP A 259 -1.18 -3.67 7.97
C TRP A 259 -1.59 -4.81 7.03
N ARG A 260 -1.23 -6.02 7.45
CA ARG A 260 -1.58 -7.27 6.78
C ARG A 260 -1.97 -8.33 7.79
N ASN A 261 -3.02 -9.09 7.49
CA ASN A 261 -3.38 -10.29 8.21
C ASN A 261 -2.76 -11.50 7.52
N THR A 262 -2.16 -12.41 8.31
CA THR A 262 -1.46 -13.59 7.79
C THR A 262 -2.37 -14.57 7.06
N ASN A 263 -3.64 -14.66 7.45
CA ASN A 263 -4.62 -15.60 6.90
C ASN A 263 -5.55 -14.96 5.85
N ASN A 264 -5.88 -13.68 6.04
CA ASN A 264 -6.91 -13.00 5.26
C ASN A 264 -6.35 -11.97 4.26
N GLY A 265 -5.04 -11.74 4.20
CA GLY A 265 -4.43 -10.71 3.36
C GLY A 265 -4.49 -9.30 3.97
N SER A 266 -4.13 -8.29 3.18
CA SER A 266 -4.03 -6.90 3.62
C SER A 266 -5.37 -6.16 3.60
N TRP A 267 -5.56 -5.24 4.55
CA TRP A 267 -6.80 -4.46 4.65
C TRP A 267 -7.08 -3.67 3.37
N PHE A 268 -6.02 -3.11 2.79
CA PHE A 268 -6.09 -2.37 1.54
C PHE A 268 -6.49 -3.27 0.36
N MET A 269 -5.81 -4.41 0.16
CA MET A 269 -6.09 -5.27 -1.00
C MET A 269 -7.45 -5.93 -0.92
N GLN A 270 -7.88 -6.34 0.28
CA GLN A 270 -9.23 -6.84 0.52
C GLN A 270 -10.27 -5.78 0.18
N SER A 271 -10.10 -4.55 0.68
CA SER A 271 -11.04 -3.45 0.43
C SER A 271 -11.04 -3.02 -1.04
N LEU A 272 -9.87 -2.91 -1.67
CA LEU A 272 -9.71 -2.56 -3.07
C LEU A 272 -10.47 -3.51 -3.98
N CYS A 273 -10.18 -4.81 -3.85
CA CYS A 273 -10.78 -5.82 -4.70
C CYS A 273 -12.29 -5.92 -4.46
N GLN A 274 -12.73 -5.84 -3.20
CA GLN A 274 -14.16 -5.85 -2.87
C GLN A 274 -14.89 -4.65 -3.49
N MET A 275 -14.36 -3.43 -3.34
CA MET A 275 -15.01 -2.23 -3.88
C MET A 275 -15.04 -2.23 -5.41
N ILE A 276 -13.97 -2.68 -6.06
CA ILE A 276 -13.95 -2.85 -7.52
C ILE A 276 -15.01 -3.88 -7.96
N GLN A 277 -15.10 -5.05 -7.32
CA GLN A 277 -16.08 -6.07 -7.70
C GLN A 277 -17.52 -5.59 -7.54
N LEU A 278 -17.81 -4.82 -6.48
CA LEU A 278 -19.17 -4.32 -6.22
C LEU A 278 -19.57 -3.16 -7.12
N HIS A 279 -18.61 -2.34 -7.56
CA HIS A 279 -18.90 -1.02 -8.12
C HIS A 279 -18.28 -0.71 -9.48
N SER A 280 -17.41 -1.56 -10.03
CA SER A 280 -16.74 -1.34 -11.33
C SER A 280 -17.68 -0.97 -12.47
N LYS A 281 -18.89 -1.55 -12.50
CA LYS A 281 -19.91 -1.29 -13.53
C LYS A 281 -20.77 -0.04 -13.30
N LYS A 282 -20.57 0.68 -12.19
CA LYS A 282 -21.49 1.73 -11.74
C LYS A 282 -20.81 3.04 -11.43
N LEU A 283 -19.53 3.01 -11.05
CA LEU A 283 -18.83 4.14 -10.48
C LEU A 283 -17.52 4.39 -11.20
N GLU A 284 -17.14 5.66 -11.19
CA GLU A 284 -15.82 6.12 -11.60
C GLU A 284 -14.76 5.64 -10.59
N LEU A 285 -13.53 5.39 -11.05
CA LEU A 285 -12.46 4.81 -10.24
C LEU A 285 -12.11 5.61 -8.99
N MET A 286 -11.99 6.93 -9.04
CA MET A 286 -11.74 7.74 -7.85
C MET A 286 -12.88 7.61 -6.84
N GLN A 287 -14.15 7.50 -7.28
CA GLN A 287 -15.27 7.21 -6.38
C GLN A 287 -15.16 5.81 -5.74
N ILE A 288 -14.66 4.81 -6.47
CA ILE A 288 -14.35 3.48 -5.92
C ILE A 288 -13.23 3.61 -4.89
N MET A 289 -12.15 4.35 -5.20
CA MET A 289 -11.02 4.56 -4.29
C MET A 289 -11.43 5.29 -3.00
N THR A 290 -12.37 6.24 -3.07
CA THR A 290 -12.93 6.86 -1.86
C THR A 290 -13.63 5.83 -0.96
N ARG A 291 -14.34 4.85 -1.54
CA ARG A 291 -14.95 3.76 -0.76
C ARG A 291 -13.91 2.81 -0.19
N VAL A 292 -12.81 2.59 -0.90
CA VAL A 292 -11.65 1.84 -0.36
C VAL A 292 -11.11 2.56 0.87
N ASN A 293 -10.86 3.88 0.78
CA ASN A 293 -10.42 4.68 1.93
C ASN A 293 -11.37 4.57 3.12
N HIS A 294 -12.67 4.76 2.88
CA HIS A 294 -13.70 4.63 3.92
C HIS A 294 -13.67 3.25 4.59
N THR A 295 -13.59 2.19 3.78
CA THR A 295 -13.59 0.80 4.28
C THR A 295 -12.35 0.54 5.12
N VAL A 296 -11.16 0.93 4.66
CA VAL A 296 -9.91 0.72 5.40
C VAL A 296 -9.91 1.50 6.72
N ALA A 297 -10.33 2.76 6.70
CA ALA A 297 -10.32 3.62 7.88
C ALA A 297 -11.30 3.18 8.97
N LEU A 298 -12.51 2.74 8.58
CA LEU A 298 -13.59 2.48 9.55
C LEU A 298 -13.73 1.01 9.93
N ASN A 299 -13.47 0.07 9.02
CA ASN A 299 -13.75 -1.35 9.28
C ASN A 299 -12.56 -2.13 9.83
N PHE A 300 -11.39 -1.50 9.92
CA PHE A 300 -10.17 -2.16 10.38
C PHE A 300 -9.50 -1.42 11.52
N GLU A 301 -8.99 -2.19 12.45
CA GLU A 301 -8.17 -1.77 13.58
C GLU A 301 -7.23 -2.93 13.91
N SER A 302 -6.00 -2.62 14.29
CA SER A 302 -5.02 -3.65 14.58
C SER A 302 -5.30 -4.31 15.93
N ALA A 303 -5.15 -5.63 15.98
CA ALA A 303 -5.15 -6.39 17.23
C ALA A 303 -3.84 -7.19 17.27
N SER A 304 -2.96 -6.86 18.21
CA SER A 304 -1.63 -7.45 18.30
C SER A 304 -1.23 -7.68 19.76
N SER A 305 -0.58 -8.81 20.01
CA SER A 305 0.07 -9.11 21.30
C SER A 305 1.37 -8.32 21.48
N ARG A 306 1.95 -7.77 20.42
CA ARG A 306 3.15 -6.93 20.49
C ARG A 306 2.81 -5.57 21.08
N HIS A 307 3.53 -5.18 22.12
CA HIS A 307 3.34 -3.90 22.79
C HIS A 307 3.41 -2.73 21.81
N GLY A 308 2.39 -1.87 21.81
CA GLY A 308 2.30 -0.69 20.94
C GLY A 308 1.74 -0.95 19.53
N TYR A 309 1.39 -2.20 19.17
CA TYR A 309 0.87 -2.55 17.84
C TYR A 309 -0.64 -2.85 17.82
N SER A 310 -1.33 -2.77 18.96
CA SER A 310 -2.80 -2.91 19.03
C SER A 310 -3.50 -1.55 18.99
N GLY A 311 -4.74 -1.52 18.49
CA GLY A 311 -5.57 -0.31 18.43
C GLY A 311 -5.15 0.70 17.36
N LYS A 312 -4.34 0.28 16.37
CA LYS A 312 -3.81 1.17 15.33
C LYS A 312 -4.70 1.19 14.09
N LYS A 313 -4.65 2.30 13.38
CA LYS A 313 -5.48 2.59 12.20
C LYS A 313 -4.63 2.61 10.92
N GLN A 314 -5.30 2.79 9.79
CA GLN A 314 -4.67 2.93 8.48
C GLN A 314 -5.57 3.74 7.56
N ILE A 315 -4.97 4.57 6.71
CA ILE A 315 -5.64 5.25 5.62
C ILE A 315 -4.80 5.11 4.33
N PRO A 316 -5.36 4.60 3.22
CA PRO A 316 -4.67 4.58 1.94
C PRO A 316 -4.50 5.98 1.36
N CYS A 317 -3.51 6.16 0.49
CA CYS A 317 -3.19 7.43 -0.15
C CYS A 317 -3.26 7.28 -1.67
N ILE A 318 -4.06 8.12 -2.31
CA ILE A 318 -4.26 8.12 -3.77
C ILE A 318 -3.65 9.39 -4.34
N VAL A 319 -2.70 9.21 -5.25
CA VAL A 319 -2.08 10.28 -6.01
C VAL A 319 -2.51 10.09 -7.47
N SER A 320 -3.38 10.99 -7.94
CA SER A 320 -3.95 10.92 -9.29
C SER A 320 -3.39 12.01 -10.17
N MET A 321 -2.87 11.60 -11.32
CA MET A 321 -2.57 12.46 -12.46
C MET A 321 -3.40 12.04 -13.68
N LEU A 322 -4.53 11.36 -13.45
CA LEU A 322 -5.52 11.10 -14.49
C LEU A 322 -6.06 12.43 -15.00
N THR A 323 -6.26 12.52 -16.32
CA THR A 323 -6.76 13.74 -16.98
C THR A 323 -8.24 13.66 -17.31
N LYS A 324 -8.85 12.49 -17.09
CA LYS A 324 -10.23 12.14 -17.41
C LYS A 324 -10.76 11.12 -16.40
N ASP A 325 -12.07 11.03 -16.31
CA ASP A 325 -12.78 10.02 -15.54
C ASP A 325 -12.54 8.63 -16.14
N PHE A 326 -12.22 7.68 -15.27
CA PHE A 326 -12.02 6.29 -15.67
C PHE A 326 -13.16 5.43 -15.15
N TYR A 327 -13.85 4.77 -16.09
CA TYR A 327 -14.85 3.76 -15.80
C TYR A 327 -14.35 2.41 -16.31
N PHE A 328 -14.51 1.35 -15.52
CA PHE A 328 -14.33 0.01 -16.06
C PHE A 328 -15.49 -0.30 -17.02
N PRO A 329 -15.23 -0.83 -18.22
CA PRO A 329 -16.30 -1.18 -19.15
C PRO A 329 -17.19 -2.29 -18.58
N SER A 330 -18.46 -2.25 -19.00
CA SER A 330 -19.55 -3.07 -18.46
C SER A 330 -19.59 -4.49 -19.00
#